data_AF-A0A367KRG1-F1
#
_entry.id   AF-A0A367KRG1-F1
#
_cell.length_a   1.000
_cell.length_b   1.000
_cell.length_c   1.000
_cell.angle_alpha   90.00
_cell.angle_beta   90.00
_cell.angle_gamma   90.00
#
_symmetry.space_group_name_H-M   'P 1'
#
loop_
_entity.id
_entity.type
_entity.pdbx_description
1 polymer ?
#
loop_
_entity_poly.entity_id
_entity_poly.type
_entity_poly.pdbx_seq_one_letter_code
_entity_poly.pdbx_strand_id
1 'polypeptide(L)' 'MEENDTVKLAIKSLLEVVQTGAKNIEIVVMGTEGEVKRLEQEEVETVVTEIEKEKEEEAERKKKPNVPMGTA' A
#
# COMPACT_ATOMS: atom_id res chain seq x y z
N MET A 1 -0.77 -5.12 -14.81
CA MET A 1 -0.99 -4.70 -13.43
C MET A 1 -1.84 -5.79 -12.81
N GLU A 2 -1.33 -6.49 -11.79
CA GLU A 2 -2.12 -7.54 -11.13
C GLU A 2 -3.20 -6.91 -10.24
N GLU A 3 -4.24 -7.69 -9.93
CA GLU A 3 -5.34 -7.24 -9.07
C GLU A 3 -4.81 -6.78 -7.70
N ASN A 4 -3.92 -7.58 -7.09
CA ASN A 4 -3.31 -7.27 -5.80
C ASN A 4 -2.52 -5.94 -5.81
N ASP A 5 -1.75 -5.68 -6.88
CA ASP A 5 -1.02 -4.41 -7.03
C ASP A 5 -1.97 -3.22 -7.14
N THR A 6 -3.11 -3.42 -7.82
CA THR A 6 -4.13 -2.39 -8.01
C THR A 6 -4.85 -2.08 -6.70
N VAL A 7 -5.21 -3.11 -5.94
CA VAL A 7 -5.78 -3.00 -4.60
C VAL A 7 -4.80 -2.27 -3.66
N LYS A 8 -3.52 -2.66 -3.67
CA LYS A 8 -2.47 -2.01 -2.86
C LYS A 8 -2.32 -0.53 -3.20
N LEU A 9 -2.34 -0.17 -4.48
CA LEU A 9 -2.28 1.22 -4.92
C LEU A 9 -3.51 2.03 -4.47
N ALA A 10 -4.70 1.46 -4.59
CA ALA A 10 -5.94 2.09 -4.14
C ALA A 10 -5.91 2.37 -2.64
N ILE A 11 -5.54 1.37 -1.83
CA ILE A 11 -5.41 1.50 -0.37
C ILE A 11 -4.33 2.53 -0.02
N LYS A 12 -3.17 2.52 -0.69
CA LYS A 12 -2.10 3.49 -0.46
C LYS A 12 -2.58 4.94 -0.67
N SER A 13 -3.40 5.16 -1.70
CA SER A 13 -3.98 6.47 -2.02
C SER A 13 -4.99 6.93 -0.96
N LEU A 14 -5.82 6.00 -0.46
CA LEU A 14 -6.77 6.29 0.62
C LEU A 14 -6.08 6.63 1.94
N LEU A 15 -4.96 5.97 2.26
CA LEU A 15 -4.16 6.24 3.46
C LEU A 15 -3.46 7.62 3.46
N GLU A 16 -3.49 8.39 2.36
CA GLU A 16 -2.99 9.77 2.36
C GLU A 16 -3.98 10.76 3.00
N VAL A 17 -5.28 10.41 3.01
CA VAL A 17 -6.35 11.27 3.53
C VAL A 17 -6.98 10.74 4.82
N VAL A 18 -6.85 9.45 5.09
CA VAL A 18 -7.36 8.83 6.31
C VAL A 18 -6.28 8.84 7.39
N GLN A 19 -6.49 9.62 8.46
CA GLN A 19 -5.54 9.73 9.58
C GLN A 19 -5.43 8.46 10.43
N THR A 20 -6.40 7.53 10.35
CA THR A 20 -6.46 6.34 11.21
C THR A 20 -6.96 5.08 10.48
N GLY A 21 -6.02 4.21 10.10
CA GLY A 21 -6.15 2.74 10.00
C GLY A 21 -7.16 2.12 9.02
N ALA A 22 -7.00 0.81 8.80
CA ALA A 22 -7.77 -0.03 7.87
C ALA A 22 -9.29 -0.09 8.16
N LYS A 23 -9.72 0.17 9.41
CA LYS A 23 -11.12 0.02 9.85
C LYS A 23 -12.10 0.98 9.16
N ASN A 24 -11.61 2.05 8.55
CA ASN A 24 -12.42 3.02 7.81
C ASN A 24 -12.42 2.77 6.30
N ILE A 25 -11.82 1.67 5.84
CA ILE A 25 -11.63 1.36 4.43
C ILE A 25 -12.44 0.11 4.08
N GLU A 26 -13.34 0.25 3.12
CA GLU A 26 -14.06 -0.87 2.51
C GLU A 26 -13.66 -0.96 1.03
N ILE A 27 -13.23 -2.15 0.59
CA ILE A 27 -12.82 -2.39 -0.79
C ILE A 27 -13.73 -3.43 -1.43
N VAL A 28 -14.21 -3.10 -2.63
CA VAL A 28 -14.93 -4.01 -3.51
C VAL A 28 -14.21 -4.01 -4.85
N VAL A 29 -13.77 -5.19 -5.28
CA VAL A 29 -13.15 -5.41 -6.59
C VAL A 29 -14.25 -5.82 -7.56
N MET A 30 -14.36 -5.12 -8.68
CA MET A 30 -15.24 -5.46 -9.79
C MET A 30 -14.40 -6.03 -10.92
N GLY A 31 -14.56 -7.32 -11.18
CA GLY A 31 -13.89 -8.05 -12.24
C GLY A 31 -14.64 -8.00 -13.57
N THR A 32 -14.18 -8.78 -14.53
CA THR A 32 -14.87 -8.97 -15.82
C THR A 32 -16.20 -9.71 -15.61
N GLU A 33 -17.14 -9.51 -16.53
CA GLU A 33 -18.44 -10.22 -16.54
C GLU A 33 -19.30 -10.02 -15.28
N GLY A 34 -19.08 -8.94 -14.53
CA GLY A 34 -19.89 -8.60 -13.36
C GLY A 34 -19.52 -9.38 -12.10
N GLU A 35 -18.34 -10.01 -12.06
CA GLU A 35 -17.79 -10.55 -10.82
C GLU A 35 -17.54 -9.41 -9.83
N VAL A 36 -18.10 -9.53 -8.62
CA VAL A 36 -17.93 -8.55 -7.55
C VAL A 36 -17.42 -9.29 -6.33
N LYS A 37 -16.17 -9.00 -5.95
CA LYS A 37 -15.55 -9.54 -4.74
C LYS A 37 -15.41 -8.42 -3.72
N ARG A 38 -16.10 -8.53 -2.60
CA ARG A 38 -15.83 -7.71 -1.42
C ARG A 38 -14.62 -8.30 -0.71
N LEU A 39 -13.61 -7.48 -0.44
CA LEU A 39 -12.45 -7.94 0.33
C LEU A 39 -12.83 -8.02 1.81
N GLU A 40 -12.34 -9.06 2.46
CA GLU A 40 -12.49 -9.22 3.90
C GLU A 40 -11.65 -8.18 4.64
N GLN A 41 -12.07 -7.82 5.85
CA GLN A 41 -11.35 -6.84 6.67
C GLN A 41 -9.91 -7.27 6.93
N GLU A 42 -9.67 -8.57 7.14
CA GLU A 42 -8.33 -9.13 7.36
C GLU A 42 -7.41 -8.96 6.13
N GLU A 43 -7.96 -9.08 4.92
CA GLU A 43 -7.22 -8.85 3.66
C GLU A 43 -6.78 -7.38 3.58
N VAL A 44 -7.70 -6.45 3.87
CA VAL A 44 -7.41 -5.00 3.86
C VAL A 44 -6.39 -4.64 4.95
N GLU A 45 -6.52 -5.17 6.16
CA GLU A 45 -5.58 -4.93 7.27
C GLU A 45 -4.16 -5.42 6.94
N THR A 46 -4.05 -6.59 6.30
CA THR A 46 -2.77 -7.13 5.83
C THR A 46 -2.11 -6.17 4.83
N VAL A 47 -2.86 -5.72 3.81
CA VAL A 47 -2.33 -4.81 2.78
C VAL A 47 -1.94 -3.45 3.37
N VAL A 48 -2.74 -2.91 4.31
CA VAL A 48 -2.40 -1.66 5.02
C VAL A 48 -1.08 -1.80 5.78
N THR A 49 -0.91 -2.91 6.51
CA THR A 49 0.32 -3.18 7.28
C THR A 49 1.54 -3.28 6.36
N GLU A 50 1.41 -3.93 5.21
CA GLU A 50 2.48 -3.97 4.21
C GLU A 50 2.83 -2.58 3.67
N ILE A 51 1.83 -1.75 3.38
CA ILE A 51 2.04 -0.39 2.86
C ILE A 51 2.75 0.49 3.89
N GLU A 52 2.38 0.41 5.17
CA GLU A 52 3.03 1.16 6.24
C GLU A 52 4.50 0.75 6.37
N LYS A 53 4.78 -0.55 6.37
CA LYS A 53 6.14 -1.08 6.41
C LYS A 53 6.97 -0.63 5.20
N GLU A 54 6.42 -0.69 3.99
CA GLU A 54 7.10 -0.23 2.78
C GLU A 54 7.37 1.27 2.80
N LYS A 55 6.44 2.08 3.32
CA LYS A 55 6.63 3.53 3.50
C LYS A 55 7.77 3.83 4.45
N GLU A 56 7.89 3.09 5.56
CA GLU A 56 9.00 3.22 6.49
C GLU A 56 10.34 2.83 5.84
N GLU A 57 10.39 1.67 5.17
CA GLU A 57 11.60 1.22 4.49
C GLU A 57 12.05 2.19 3.38
N GLU A 58 11.11 2.75 2.61
CA GLU A 58 11.41 3.73 1.57
C GLU A 58 11.95 5.04 2.18
N ALA A 59 11.38 5.48 3.31
CA ALA A 59 11.86 6.64 4.05
C ALA A 59 13.27 6.41 4.63
N GLU A 60 13.57 5.21 5.13
CA GLU A 60 14.92 4.86 5.59
C GLU A 60 15.93 4.79 4.45
N ARG A 61 15.55 4.22 3.30
CA ARG A 61 16.40 4.19 2.09
C ARG A 61 16.74 5.60 1.61
N LYS A 62 15.78 6.53 1.65
CA LYS A 62 15.99 7.95 1.30
C LYS A 62 16.85 8.70 2.33
N LYS A 63 16.90 8.24 3.58
CA LYS A 63 17.75 8.82 4.64
C LYS A 63 19.20 8.34 4.61
N LYS A 64 19.52 7.24 3.93
CA LYS A 64 20.92 6.83 3.70
C LYS A 64 21.52 7.79 2.68
N PRO A 65 22.43 8.71 3.06
CA PRO A 65 23.06 9.58 2.10
C PRO A 65 23.83 8.71 1.12
N ASN A 66 23.69 9.01 -0.17
CA ASN A 66 24.56 8.51 -1.21
C ASN A 66 25.99 8.94 -0.84
N VAL A 67 26.71 8.13 -0.07
CA VAL A 67 28.13 8.37 0.20
C VAL A 67 28.82 8.19 -1.14
N PRO A 68 29.42 9.23 -1.74
CA PRO A 68 30.24 9.05 -2.92
C PRO A 68 31.47 8.28 -2.44
N MET A 69 31.47 6.97 -2.68
CA MET A 69 32.65 6.13 -2.51
C MET A 69 33.60 6.48 -3.65
N GLY A 70 34.36 7.56 -3.47
CA GLY A 70 35.28 8.06 -4.50
C GLY A 70 35.74 9.48 -4.24
N THR A 71 36.63 9.67 -3.27
CA THR A 71 37.60 10.76 -3.30
C THR A 71 38.97 10.19 -3.05
N ALA A 72 39.78 10.30 -4.11
CA ALA A 72 41.25 10.26 -4.25
C ALA A 72 42.10 9.74 -3.08
#